data_AF-A0A965YXC6-F1
#
_entry.id   AF-A0A965YXC6-F1
#
_cell.length_a   1.000
_cell.length_b   1.000
_cell.length_c   1.000
_cell.angle_alpha   90.00
_cell.angle_beta   90.00
_cell.angle_gamma   90.00
#
_symmetry.space_group_name_H-M   'P 1'
#
loop_
_entity.id
_entity.type
_entity.pdbx_description
1 polymer ?
#
loop_
_entity_poly.entity_id
_entity_poly.type
_entity_poly.pdbx_seq_one_letter_code
_entity_poly.pdbx_strand_id
1 'polypeptide(L)' 'MLKVAISACLLGEPIRYDKTGQRDRFLTDKLGKYASFIPFCPEHLAFGTPRETIRI' A
#
# COMPACT_ATOMS: atom_id res chain seq x y z
N MET A 1 -2.72 -18.82 -9.34
CA MET A 1 -3.08 -17.44 -8.91
C MET A 1 -1.84 -16.57 -9.03
N LEU A 2 -1.89 -15.46 -9.76
CA LEU A 2 -0.74 -14.57 -9.94
C LEU A 2 -0.42 -13.84 -8.63
N LYS A 3 0.85 -13.78 -8.22
CA LYS A 3 1.27 -13.01 -7.05
C LYS A 3 1.89 -11.69 -7.51
N VAL A 4 1.42 -10.58 -6.96
CA VAL A 4 1.86 -9.22 -7.33
C VAL A 4 2.21 -8.45 -6.08
N ALA A 5 3.43 -7.93 -6.01
CA ALA A 5 3.81 -6.98 -4.95
C ALA A 5 3.16 -5.62 -5.22
N ILE A 6 2.60 -5.01 -4.18
CA ILE A 6 1.87 -3.75 -4.31
C ILE A 6 2.10 -2.85 -3.10
N SER A 7 2.02 -1.53 -3.32
CA SER A 7 2.07 -0.55 -2.25
C SER A 7 0.98 -0.86 -1.21
N ALA A 8 1.38 -1.16 0.04
CA ALA A 8 0.47 -1.59 1.10
C ALA A 8 -0.64 -0.57 1.39
N CYS A 9 -0.34 0.72 1.23
CA CYS A 9 -1.32 1.80 1.37
C CYS A 9 -2.48 1.70 0.37
N LEU A 10 -2.26 1.12 -0.83
CA LEU A 10 -3.30 0.90 -1.84
C LEU A 10 -4.29 -0.19 -1.44
N LEU A 11 -3.93 -1.05 -0.49
CA LEU A 11 -4.84 -2.02 0.12
C LEU A 11 -5.61 -1.42 1.31
N GLY A 12 -5.36 -0.16 1.66
CA GLY A 12 -6.00 0.55 2.76
C GLY A 12 -5.22 0.53 4.07
N GLU A 13 -4.00 0.00 4.10
CA GLU A 13 -3.19 0.03 5.31
C GLU A 13 -2.83 1.48 5.71
N PRO A 14 -2.96 1.85 7.00
CA PRO A 14 -2.74 3.20 7.52
C PRO A 14 -1.25 3.56 7.65
N ILE A 15 -0.47 3.34 6.58
CA ILE A 15 1.00 3.39 6.55
C ILE A 15 1.55 4.54 5.69
N ARG A 16 0.67 5.41 5.16
CA ARG A 16 1.11 6.69 4.56
C ARG A 16 1.73 7.60 5.62
N TYR A 17 2.41 8.65 5.17
CA TYR A 17 3.12 9.59 6.04
C TYR A 17 2.20 10.23 7.11
N ASP A 18 0.91 10.40 6.79
CA ASP A 18 -0.14 11.00 7.62
C ASP A 18 -0.99 9.96 8.41
N LYS A 19 -0.54 8.70 8.52
CA LYS A 19 -1.29 7.56 9.08
C LYS A 19 -2.58 7.19 8.33
N THR A 20 -2.76 7.69 7.10
CA THR A 20 -3.90 7.27 6.27
C THR A 20 -3.55 6.06 5.41
N GLY A 21 -4.58 5.37 4.91
CA GLY A 21 -4.48 4.46 3.77
C GLY A 21 -5.10 5.10 2.54
N GLN A 22 -4.87 4.52 1.36
CA GLN A 22 -5.49 4.93 0.11
C GLN A 22 -6.04 3.70 -0.61
N ARG A 23 -7.08 3.08 -0.04
CA ARG A 23 -7.65 1.86 -0.62
C ARG A 23 -8.12 2.11 -2.05
N ASP A 24 -7.49 1.42 -2.99
CA ASP A 24 -7.86 1.42 -4.39
C ASP A 24 -8.87 0.31 -4.68
N ARG A 25 -10.08 0.70 -5.05
CA ARG A 25 -11.18 -0.24 -5.31
C ARG A 25 -10.99 -1.07 -6.57
N PHE A 26 -10.26 -0.56 -7.58
CA PHE A 26 -9.97 -1.37 -8.76
C PHE A 26 -9.07 -2.55 -8.37
N LEU A 27 -8.04 -2.28 -7.58
CA LEU A 27 -7.13 -3.30 -7.08
C LEU A 27 -7.88 -4.29 -6.18
N THR A 28 -8.57 -3.83 -5.14
CA THR A 28 -9.21 -4.72 -4.17
C THR A 28 -10.43 -5.46 -4.73
N ASP A 29 -11.27 -4.80 -5.54
CA ASP A 29 -12.61 -5.31 -5.87
C ASP A 29 -12.68 -5.92 -7.29
N LYS A 30 -11.74 -5.58 -8.18
CA LYS A 30 -11.67 -6.13 -9.54
C LYS A 30 -10.45 -7.02 -9.73
N LEU A 31 -9.24 -6.47 -9.60
CA LEU A 31 -8.01 -7.20 -9.89
C LEU A 31 -7.72 -8.30 -8.85
N GLY A 32 -8.10 -8.09 -7.58
CA GLY A 32 -7.97 -9.07 -6.49
C GLY A 32 -8.75 -10.37 -6.72
N LYS A 33 -9.69 -10.41 -7.68
CA LYS A 33 -10.36 -11.65 -8.12
C LYS A 33 -9.42 -12.57 -8.92
N TYR A 34 -8.36 -12.02 -9.50
CA TYR A 34 -7.45 -12.72 -10.41
C TYR A 34 -6.01 -12.81 -9.88
N ALA A 35 -5.64 -11.96 -8.92
CA ALA A 35 -4.31 -11.88 -8.34
C ALA A 35 -4.33 -11.88 -6.80
N SER A 36 -3.27 -12.41 -6.19
CA SER A 36 -2.97 -12.27 -4.77
C SER A 36 -1.96 -11.17 -4.57
N PHE A 37 -2.27 -10.21 -3.71
CA PHE A 37 -1.40 -9.09 -3.42
C PHE A 37 -0.45 -9.39 -2.26
N ILE A 38 0.81 -9.01 -2.44
CA ILE A 38 1.83 -9.00 -1.39
C ILE A 38 2.05 -7.53 -1.01
N PRO A 39 1.55 -7.06 0.15
CA PRO A 39 1.70 -5.67 0.57
C PRO A 39 3.16 -5.35 0.87
N PHE A 40 3.63 -4.20 0.39
CA PHE A 40 4.96 -3.69 0.69
C PHE A 40 4.97 -2.16 0.72
N CYS A 41 5.72 -1.56 1.64
CA CYS A 41 6.01 -0.13 1.61
C CYS A 41 7.42 0.13 2.16
N PRO A 42 8.38 0.53 1.30
CA PRO A 42 9.75 0.74 1.74
C PRO A 42 9.85 1.91 2.73
N GLU A 43 9.04 2.96 2.55
CA GLU A 43 9.07 4.14 3.41
C GLU A 43 8.58 3.85 4.83
N HIS A 44 7.56 3.01 5.00
CA HIS A 44 7.08 2.61 6.33
C HIS A 44 8.14 1.78 7.07
N LEU A 45 8.84 0.89 6.36
CA LEU A 45 9.91 0.09 6.95
C LEU A 45 11.14 0.92 7.32
N ALA A 46 11.49 1.91 6.50
CA ALA A 46 12.68 2.74 6.70
C ALA A 46 12.47 3.88 7.70
N PHE A 47 11.31 4.54 7.67
CA PHE A 47 11.05 5.79 8.41
C PHE A 47 9.87 5.69 9.39
N GLY A 48 9.10 4.61 9.37
CA GLY A 48 7.90 4.46 10.17
C GLY A 48 6.70 5.26 9.65
N THR A 49 5.65 5.28 10.47
CA THR A 49 4.40 6.03 10.26
C THR A 49 3.89 6.54 11.62
N PRO A 50 3.63 7.85 11.80
CA PRO A 50 3.69 8.92 10.81
C PRO A 50 5.13 9.32 10.50
N ARG A 51 5.33 10.04 9.40
CA ARG A 51 6.60 10.66 9.04
C ARG A 51 6.35 11.96 8.29
N GLU A 52 7.38 12.80 8.16
CA GLU A 52 7.31 13.99 7.33
C GLU A 52 7.23 13.64 5.83
N THR A 53 6.69 14.55 5.03
CA THR A 53 6.66 14.38 3.57
C THR A 53 8.07 14.47 3.00
N ILE A 54 8.44 13.50 2.15
CA ILE A 54 9.72 13.48 1.45
C ILE A 54 9.48 14.03 0.04
N ARG A 55 10.32 14.99 -0.40
CA ARG A 55 10.35 15.51 -1.76
C ARG A 55 11.74 15.27 -2.33
N ILE A 56 11.79 14.66 -3.52
CA ILE A 56 13.02 14.39 -4.28
C ILE A 56 13.04 15.20 -5.56
#